data_AF-A0AAU6B5Q4-F1
#
_entry.id   AF-A0AAU6B5Q4-F1
#
_cell.length_a   1.000
_cell.length_b   1.000
_cell.length_c   1.000
_cell.angle_alpha   90.00
_cell.angle_beta   90.00
_cell.angle_gamma   90.00
#
_symmetry.space_group_name_H-M   'P 1'
#
loop_
_entity.id
_entity.type
_entity.pdbx_description
1 polymer ?
#
loop_
_entity_poly.entity_id
_entity_poly.type
_entity_poly.pdbx_seq_one_letter_code
_entity_poly.pdbx_strand_id
1 'polypeptide(L)'
;MHSTPASAARPGRRFPKWLMATLGVFVVLFVLGAIFGKAPETPTQPLAAPPAPVPATTSATPSSTTPPPPATFTVGKVTDGATVELAGSDGTHRTVHVLGVTVPTGNNCYAAETLSWATAKLAGATVQLTTDTTTGVALALADGTDYATAAISGGFAKYAADAVSTSLQSLQNTASQTAVGLWAAPCNGNIDAPTPAPPAPPAVPAPAPVAEKPAPAPTTEKQVPAPDNSSSVYYKNCTAAKAAGAAPLYVGEPGYRKALDRDGDGVACE
;
A
#
# COMPACT_ATOMS: atom_id res chain seq x y z
N MET A 1 -43.74 28.39 -56.46
CA MET A 1 -42.38 28.50 -57.00
C MET A 1 -41.43 28.31 -55.82
N HIS A 2 -40.93 27.10 -55.64
CA HIS A 2 -40.10 26.72 -54.50
C HIS A 2 -38.65 27.05 -54.83
N SER A 3 -38.09 28.08 -54.18
CA SER A 3 -36.69 28.46 -54.35
C SER A 3 -35.81 27.74 -53.32
N THR A 4 -35.02 26.81 -53.82
CA THR A 4 -33.95 26.09 -53.13
C THR A 4 -32.78 27.04 -52.83
N PRO A 5 -32.22 27.09 -51.60
CA PRO A 5 -30.91 27.70 -51.39
C PRO A 5 -29.78 26.69 -51.65
N ALA A 6 -28.70 27.23 -52.22
CA ALA A 6 -27.55 26.52 -52.77
C ALA A 6 -26.67 25.79 -51.74
N SER A 7 -26.14 24.64 -52.14
CA SER A 7 -25.10 23.89 -51.44
C SER A 7 -23.82 24.71 -51.28
N ALA A 8 -23.42 24.98 -50.04
CA ALA A 8 -22.10 25.49 -49.71
C ALA A 8 -21.04 24.40 -49.89
N ALA A 9 -20.01 24.70 -50.68
CA ALA A 9 -18.85 23.84 -50.89
C ALA A 9 -18.02 23.71 -49.59
N ARG A 10 -17.71 22.47 -49.18
CA ARG A 10 -16.80 22.19 -48.05
C ARG A 10 -15.34 22.47 -48.45
N PRO A 11 -14.53 23.11 -47.58
CA PRO A 11 -13.13 23.35 -47.86
C PRO A 11 -12.32 22.04 -47.83
N GLY A 12 -11.43 21.88 -48.82
CA GLY A 12 -10.57 20.72 -48.97
C GLY A 12 -9.63 20.53 -47.78
N ARG A 13 -9.64 19.33 -47.18
CA ARG A 13 -8.71 18.94 -46.11
C ARG A 13 -7.31 18.83 -46.70
N ARG A 14 -6.45 19.83 -46.43
CA ARG A 14 -5.01 19.71 -46.63
C ARG A 14 -4.45 18.81 -45.53
N PHE A 15 -4.02 17.62 -45.92
CA PHE A 15 -3.38 16.69 -44.99
C PHE A 15 -2.02 17.26 -44.52
N PRO A 16 -1.73 17.24 -43.21
CA PRO A 16 -0.47 17.75 -42.69
C PRO A 16 0.69 16.84 -43.12
N LYS A 17 1.74 17.45 -43.69
CA LYS A 17 2.92 16.74 -44.23
C LYS A 17 3.64 15.86 -43.20
N TRP A 18 3.48 16.12 -41.90
CA TRP A 18 4.02 15.25 -40.83
C TRP A 18 3.39 13.85 -40.88
N LEU A 19 2.09 13.73 -41.17
CA LEU A 19 1.38 12.44 -41.12
C LEU A 19 1.87 11.46 -42.20
N MET A 20 2.37 11.97 -43.33
CA MET A 20 2.98 11.15 -44.40
C MET A 20 4.40 10.70 -44.04
N ALA A 21 5.14 11.47 -43.24
CA ALA A 21 6.48 11.09 -42.78
C ALA A 21 6.42 9.91 -41.78
N THR A 22 5.40 9.85 -40.92
CA THR A 22 5.22 8.76 -39.94
C THR A 22 4.74 7.46 -40.58
N LEU A 23 3.92 7.51 -41.64
CA LEU A 23 3.48 6.33 -42.39
C LEU A 23 4.61 5.71 -43.23
N GLY A 24 5.50 6.53 -43.80
CA GLY A 24 6.67 6.03 -44.55
C GLY A 24 7.66 5.23 -43.70
N VAL A 25 7.92 5.67 -42.46
CA VAL A 25 8.84 4.97 -41.53
C VAL A 25 8.25 3.64 -41.05
N PHE A 26 6.94 3.58 -40.80
CA PHE A 26 6.26 2.33 -40.40
C PHE A 26 6.20 1.29 -41.53
N VAL A 27 6.03 1.71 -42.80
CA VAL A 27 6.04 0.78 -43.94
C VAL A 27 7.44 0.23 -44.21
N VAL A 28 8.50 1.04 -44.07
CA VAL A 28 9.90 0.56 -44.21
C VAL A 28 10.28 -0.43 -43.09
N LEU A 29 9.86 -0.19 -41.84
CA LEU A 29 10.10 -1.11 -40.74
C LEU A 29 9.28 -2.41 -40.83
N PHE A 30 8.07 -2.38 -41.38
CA PHE A 30 7.25 -3.59 -41.57
C PHE A 30 7.74 -4.46 -42.75
N VAL A 31 8.30 -3.85 -43.81
CA VAL A 31 8.90 -4.61 -44.93
C VAL A 31 10.26 -5.22 -44.55
N LEU A 32 11.03 -4.58 -43.66
CA LEU A 32 12.27 -5.17 -43.11
C LEU A 32 12.03 -6.31 -42.11
N GLY A 33 10.85 -6.37 -41.47
CA GLY A 33 10.47 -7.43 -40.53
C GLY A 33 9.98 -8.74 -41.18
N ALA A 34 9.65 -8.75 -42.48
CA ALA A 34 9.04 -9.90 -43.15
C ALA A 34 10.01 -10.79 -43.95
N ILE A 35 11.31 -10.46 -44.00
CA ILE A 35 12.31 -11.22 -44.80
C ILE A 35 13.23 -12.13 -43.95
N PHE A 36 13.29 -11.96 -42.62
CA PHE A 36 14.10 -12.83 -41.75
C PHE A 36 13.29 -13.88 -40.97
N GLY A 37 12.17 -14.30 -41.54
CA GLY A 37 11.48 -15.54 -41.19
C GLY A 37 12.11 -16.75 -41.88
N LYS A 38 13.31 -17.15 -41.47
CA LYS A 38 13.87 -18.47 -41.80
C LYS A 38 14.66 -18.97 -40.60
N ALA A 39 14.06 -19.88 -39.84
CA ALA A 39 14.79 -20.65 -38.84
C ALA A 39 15.97 -21.34 -39.53
N PRO A 40 17.21 -21.21 -39.04
CA PRO A 40 18.29 -22.05 -39.50
C PRO A 40 17.97 -23.48 -39.05
N GLU A 41 17.78 -24.37 -40.02
CA GLU A 41 17.74 -25.80 -39.75
C GLU A 41 19.05 -26.18 -39.07
N THR A 42 18.93 -26.78 -37.88
CA THR A 42 20.04 -27.37 -37.14
C THR A 42 20.74 -28.38 -38.05
N PRO A 43 22.05 -28.25 -38.31
CA PRO A 43 22.78 -29.26 -39.05
C PRO A 43 22.73 -30.57 -38.28
N THR A 44 22.22 -31.62 -38.92
CA THR A 44 22.26 -33.01 -38.44
C THR A 44 23.72 -33.39 -38.16
N GLN A 45 24.09 -33.35 -36.88
CA GLN A 45 25.39 -33.79 -36.40
C GLN A 45 25.46 -35.33 -36.56
N PRO A 46 26.56 -35.90 -37.08
CA PRO A 46 26.69 -37.35 -37.19
C PRO A 46 26.60 -37.99 -35.80
N LEU A 47 25.75 -39.00 -35.69
CA LEU A 47 25.57 -39.81 -34.48
C LEU A 47 26.93 -40.40 -34.05
N ALA A 48 27.54 -39.81 -33.01
CA ALA A 48 28.70 -40.39 -32.37
C ALA A 48 28.33 -41.75 -31.77
N ALA A 49 29.15 -42.75 -32.04
CA ALA A 49 28.99 -44.12 -31.57
C ALA A 49 28.84 -44.17 -30.03
N PRO A 50 28.04 -45.11 -29.49
CA PRO A 50 27.88 -45.23 -28.03
C PRO A 50 29.24 -45.54 -27.37
N PRO A 51 29.57 -44.90 -26.24
CA PRO A 51 30.76 -45.27 -25.48
C PRO A 51 30.62 -46.70 -24.94
N ALA A 52 31.74 -47.43 -24.96
CA ALA A 52 31.86 -48.78 -24.42
C ALA A 52 31.39 -48.86 -22.95
N PRO A 53 30.88 -50.02 -22.49
CA PRO A 53 30.43 -50.18 -21.11
C PRO A 53 31.59 -49.99 -20.13
N VAL A 54 31.49 -48.97 -19.29
CA VAL A 54 32.37 -48.80 -18.12
C VAL A 54 32.05 -49.91 -17.10
N PRO A 55 33.06 -50.56 -16.49
CA PRO A 55 32.82 -51.56 -15.44
C PRO A 55 32.19 -50.89 -14.22
N ALA A 56 31.15 -51.54 -13.69
CA ALA A 56 30.39 -51.12 -12.52
C ALA A 56 31.35 -50.83 -11.34
N THR A 57 31.51 -49.55 -11.03
CA THR A 57 32.13 -49.15 -9.77
C THR A 57 31.10 -49.41 -8.68
N THR A 58 31.54 -50.16 -7.67
CA THR A 58 30.83 -50.62 -6.49
C THR A 58 29.86 -49.56 -5.95
N SER A 59 28.56 -49.88 -5.96
CA SER A 59 27.51 -49.07 -5.35
C SER A 59 27.79 -48.91 -3.85
N ALA A 60 28.27 -47.74 -3.44
CA ALA A 60 28.19 -47.32 -2.05
C ALA A 60 26.71 -47.08 -1.72
N THR A 61 26.18 -47.86 -0.78
CA THR A 61 24.84 -47.65 -0.21
C THR A 61 24.75 -46.22 0.34
N PRO A 62 23.87 -45.34 -0.18
CA PRO A 62 23.67 -44.04 0.42
C PRO A 62 23.06 -44.26 1.80
N SER A 63 23.80 -43.88 2.84
CA SER A 63 23.27 -43.83 4.19
C SER A 63 22.16 -42.78 4.21
N SER A 64 20.91 -43.23 4.28
CA SER A 64 19.73 -42.38 4.42
C SER A 64 19.72 -41.74 5.82
N THR A 65 20.52 -40.70 5.98
CA THR A 65 20.36 -39.74 7.08
C THR A 65 19.22 -38.84 6.68
N THR A 66 18.04 -39.03 7.27
CA THR A 66 16.90 -38.12 7.10
C THR A 66 17.37 -36.69 7.39
N PRO A 67 17.27 -35.74 6.43
CA PRO A 67 17.61 -34.35 6.68
C PRO A 67 16.83 -33.84 7.90
N PRO A 68 17.45 -33.08 8.81
CA PRO A 68 16.72 -32.46 9.90
C PRO A 68 15.58 -31.61 9.32
N PRO A 69 14.41 -31.57 9.97
CA PRO A 69 13.30 -30.73 9.52
C PRO A 69 13.76 -29.26 9.42
N PRO A 70 13.26 -28.50 8.43
CA PRO A 70 13.65 -27.10 8.25
C PRO A 70 13.34 -26.31 9.51
N ALA A 71 14.28 -25.47 9.94
CA ALA A 71 14.13 -24.66 11.14
C ALA A 71 12.96 -23.66 10.95
N THR A 72 11.91 -23.83 11.74
CA THR A 72 10.76 -22.92 11.80
C THR A 72 10.93 -21.95 12.96
N PHE A 73 10.53 -20.70 12.74
CA PHE A 73 10.62 -19.62 13.71
C PHE A 73 9.25 -19.02 13.94
N THR A 74 9.00 -18.49 15.14
CA THR A 74 7.79 -17.70 15.43
C THR A 74 8.16 -16.23 15.46
N VAL A 75 7.40 -15.38 14.79
CA VAL A 75 7.63 -13.93 14.86
C VAL A 75 7.07 -13.39 16.17
N GLY A 76 7.94 -12.82 17.01
CA GLY A 76 7.54 -12.20 18.28
C GLY A 76 7.09 -10.75 18.10
N LYS A 77 7.95 -9.92 17.52
CA LYS A 77 7.71 -8.47 17.36
C LYS A 77 7.98 -8.02 15.93
N VAL A 78 7.15 -7.10 15.45
CA VAL A 78 7.38 -6.36 14.20
C VAL A 78 7.70 -4.91 14.56
N THR A 79 8.84 -4.39 14.09
CA THR A 79 9.32 -3.05 14.46
C THR A 79 8.90 -1.98 13.45
N ASP A 80 9.10 -2.22 12.15
CA ASP A 80 8.89 -1.21 11.10
C ASP A 80 8.37 -1.80 9.77
N GLY A 81 7.95 -3.07 9.77
CA GLY A 81 7.44 -3.76 8.58
C GLY A 81 8.49 -4.49 7.74
N ALA A 82 9.77 -4.20 7.93
CA ALA A 82 10.89 -4.96 7.37
C ALA A 82 11.85 -5.50 8.44
N THR A 83 11.72 -5.05 9.68
CA THR A 83 12.53 -5.52 10.81
C THR A 83 11.64 -6.30 11.77
N VAL A 84 11.99 -7.56 12.00
CA VAL A 84 11.21 -8.47 12.86
C VAL A 84 12.09 -9.22 13.84
N GLU A 85 11.55 -9.51 15.01
CA GLU A 85 12.16 -10.39 16.00
C GLU A 85 11.57 -11.79 15.85
N LEU A 86 12.45 -12.76 15.68
CA LEU A 86 12.14 -14.17 15.53
C LEU A 86 12.55 -14.93 16.79
N ALA A 87 11.65 -15.76 17.29
CA ALA A 87 11.90 -16.75 18.33
C ALA A 87 12.10 -18.12 17.68
N GLY A 88 13.28 -18.71 17.87
CA GLY A 88 13.59 -20.08 17.53
C GLY A 88 12.92 -21.07 18.48
N SER A 89 12.69 -22.29 18.01
CA SER A 89 12.13 -23.37 18.82
C SER A 89 13.05 -23.82 19.95
N ASP A 90 14.33 -23.46 19.89
CA ASP A 90 15.35 -23.65 20.92
C ASP A 90 15.37 -22.55 21.99
N GLY A 91 14.47 -21.58 21.91
CA GLY A 91 14.39 -20.43 22.82
C GLY A 91 15.35 -19.30 22.47
N THR A 92 16.05 -19.37 21.34
CA THR A 92 16.87 -18.25 20.85
C THR A 92 16.00 -17.14 20.26
N HIS A 93 16.44 -15.89 20.39
CA HIS A 93 15.79 -14.73 19.77
C HIS A 93 16.77 -14.07 18.80
N ARG A 94 16.31 -13.73 17.59
CA ARG A 94 17.09 -12.97 16.62
C ARG A 94 16.26 -11.87 15.98
N THR A 95 16.82 -10.67 15.91
CA THR A 95 16.27 -9.60 15.07
C THR A 95 16.82 -9.74 13.67
N VAL A 96 15.94 -9.75 12.66
CA VAL A 96 16.31 -9.85 11.25
C VAL A 96 15.69 -8.72 10.45
N HIS A 97 16.39 -8.31 9.39
CA HIS A 97 15.86 -7.45 8.36
C HIS A 97 15.37 -8.31 7.18
N VAL A 98 14.22 -8.00 6.62
CA VAL A 98 13.63 -8.70 5.48
C VAL A 98 14.43 -8.38 4.23
N LEU A 99 14.86 -9.42 3.53
CA LEU A 99 15.67 -9.27 2.32
C LEU A 99 14.88 -8.59 1.19
N GLY A 100 15.54 -7.63 0.54
CA GLY A 100 15.09 -7.09 -0.75
C GLY A 100 13.99 -6.04 -0.70
N VAL A 101 13.62 -5.57 0.50
CA VAL A 101 12.58 -4.55 0.71
C VAL A 101 13.11 -3.33 1.46
N THR A 102 12.51 -2.18 1.18
CA THR A 102 12.64 -0.96 1.97
C THR A 102 11.24 -0.46 2.29
N VAL A 103 11.01 -0.10 3.54
CA VAL A 103 9.67 0.27 4.06
C VAL A 103 9.67 1.70 4.57
N PRO A 104 8.52 2.41 4.50
CA PRO A 104 8.37 3.67 5.21
C PRO A 104 8.43 3.43 6.72
N THR A 105 9.10 4.31 7.45
CA THR A 105 9.30 4.20 8.90
C THR A 105 8.97 5.49 9.63
N GLY A 106 8.85 5.43 10.96
CA GLY A 106 8.59 6.59 11.79
C GLY A 106 7.28 7.29 11.43
N ASN A 107 7.34 8.61 11.24
CA ASN A 107 6.18 9.44 10.87
C ASN A 107 6.17 9.81 9.38
N ASN A 108 6.73 8.93 8.54
CA ASN A 108 6.70 9.09 7.10
C ASN A 108 5.41 8.52 6.51
N CYS A 109 5.10 8.97 5.30
CA CYS A 109 3.92 8.60 4.55
C CYS A 109 3.79 7.07 4.46
N TYR A 110 2.61 6.56 4.83
CA TYR A 110 2.28 5.14 4.80
C TYR A 110 3.02 4.24 5.83
N ALA A 111 3.84 4.80 6.72
CA ALA A 111 4.59 4.02 7.72
C ALA A 111 3.68 3.29 8.71
N ALA A 112 2.62 3.95 9.19
CA ALA A 112 1.69 3.36 10.15
C ALA A 112 0.87 2.22 9.53
N GLU A 113 0.40 2.40 8.29
CA GLU A 113 -0.33 1.41 7.52
C GLU A 113 0.55 0.19 7.22
N THR A 114 1.82 0.41 6.82
CA THR A 114 2.78 -0.66 6.61
C THR A 114 3.06 -1.44 7.90
N LEU A 115 3.27 -0.76 9.04
CA LEU A 115 3.50 -1.44 10.31
C LEU A 115 2.27 -2.24 10.76
N SER A 116 1.08 -1.67 10.61
CA SER A 116 -0.18 -2.34 10.96
C SER A 116 -0.40 -3.60 10.11
N TRP A 117 -0.23 -3.49 8.79
CA TRP A 117 -0.33 -4.63 7.88
C TRP A 117 0.70 -5.71 8.20
N ALA A 118 1.97 -5.32 8.40
CA ALA A 118 3.05 -6.26 8.72
C ALA A 118 2.81 -6.97 10.05
N THR A 119 2.35 -6.24 11.08
CA THR A 119 2.02 -6.80 12.40
C THR A 119 0.88 -7.79 12.28
N ALA A 120 -0.20 -7.44 11.58
CA ALA A 120 -1.33 -8.34 11.36
C ALA A 120 -0.93 -9.61 10.59
N LYS A 121 0.02 -9.50 9.67
CA LYS A 121 0.47 -10.61 8.84
C LYS A 121 1.50 -11.52 9.52
N LEU A 122 2.35 -10.95 10.37
CA LEU A 122 3.51 -11.65 10.93
C LEU A 122 3.40 -11.94 12.42
N ALA A 123 2.77 -11.12 13.26
CA ALA A 123 2.82 -11.30 14.71
C ALA A 123 2.26 -12.67 15.13
N GLY A 124 3.08 -13.48 15.81
CA GLY A 124 2.74 -14.85 16.20
C GLY A 124 2.74 -15.87 15.05
N ALA A 125 3.00 -15.46 13.81
CA ALA A 125 3.04 -16.36 12.67
C ALA A 125 4.31 -17.23 12.71
N THR A 126 4.17 -18.48 12.27
CA THR A 126 5.32 -19.34 11.97
C THR A 126 5.86 -19.02 10.59
N VAL A 127 7.17 -18.78 10.51
CA VAL A 127 7.89 -18.47 9.27
C VAL A 127 9.06 -19.43 9.08
N GLN A 128 9.45 -19.65 7.83
CA GLN A 128 10.68 -20.32 7.45
C GLN A 128 11.65 -19.33 6.84
N LEU A 129 12.94 -19.49 7.15
CA LEU A 129 14.00 -18.69 6.55
C LEU A 129 14.49 -19.44 5.31
N THR A 130 14.20 -18.89 4.14
CA THR A 130 14.56 -19.51 2.85
C THR A 130 15.90 -19.01 2.33
N THR A 131 16.34 -17.84 2.77
CA THR A 131 17.64 -17.26 2.43
C THR A 131 18.11 -16.40 3.61
N ASP A 132 19.36 -16.55 4.02
CA ASP A 132 19.97 -15.77 5.10
C ASP A 132 21.29 -15.17 4.57
N THR A 133 21.32 -13.86 4.37
CA THR A 133 22.49 -13.12 3.87
C THR A 133 22.87 -12.01 4.84
N THR A 134 24.00 -11.35 4.58
CA THR A 134 24.41 -10.17 5.33
C THR A 134 23.49 -8.96 5.12
N THR A 135 22.71 -8.93 4.03
CA THR A 135 21.79 -7.83 3.70
C THR A 135 20.37 -8.08 4.19
N GLY A 136 20.05 -9.31 4.62
CA GLY A 136 18.77 -9.63 5.20
C GLY A 136 18.38 -11.09 5.02
N VAL A 137 17.13 -11.38 5.35
CA VAL A 137 16.58 -12.73 5.41
C VAL A 137 15.28 -12.80 4.62
N ALA A 138 15.14 -13.79 3.74
CA ALA A 138 13.88 -14.06 3.06
C ALA A 138 12.99 -14.92 3.96
N LEU A 139 11.76 -14.47 4.16
CA LEU A 139 10.78 -15.11 5.04
C LEU A 139 9.67 -15.73 4.21
N ALA A 140 9.54 -17.05 4.28
CA ALA A 140 8.37 -17.77 3.77
C ALA A 140 7.33 -17.92 4.88
N LEU A 141 6.09 -17.55 4.56
CA LEU A 141 4.93 -17.70 5.42
C LEU A 141 4.44 -19.16 5.42
N ALA A 142 3.52 -19.50 6.32
CA ALA A 142 3.00 -20.87 6.46
C ALA A 142 2.31 -21.41 5.19
N ASP A 143 1.78 -20.53 4.33
CA ASP A 143 1.19 -20.86 3.04
C ASP A 143 2.23 -20.99 1.91
N GLY A 144 3.52 -20.81 2.22
CA GLY A 144 4.63 -20.81 1.27
C GLY A 144 4.85 -19.47 0.56
N THR A 145 4.03 -18.45 0.84
CA THR A 145 4.18 -17.12 0.23
C THR A 145 5.41 -16.43 0.79
N ASP A 146 6.25 -15.88 -0.10
CA ASP A 146 7.36 -15.02 0.29
C ASP A 146 6.84 -13.65 0.80
N TYR A 147 7.26 -13.24 1.99
CA TYR A 147 6.77 -12.03 2.63
C TYR A 147 7.13 -10.76 1.83
N ALA A 148 8.34 -10.67 1.27
CA ALA A 148 8.78 -9.53 0.48
C ALA A 148 7.91 -9.36 -0.79
N THR A 149 7.60 -10.47 -1.45
CA THR A 149 6.67 -10.54 -2.57
C THR A 149 5.32 -9.94 -2.20
N ALA A 150 4.74 -10.37 -1.07
CA ALA A 150 3.44 -9.88 -0.63
C ALA A 150 3.44 -8.42 -0.18
N ALA A 151 4.54 -7.97 0.44
CA ALA A 151 4.71 -6.58 0.87
C ALA A 151 4.78 -5.63 -0.32
N ILE A 152 5.57 -5.98 -1.34
CA ILE A 152 5.70 -5.16 -2.55
C ILE A 152 4.41 -5.19 -3.37
N SER A 153 3.80 -6.36 -3.59
CA SER A 153 2.56 -6.46 -4.36
C SER A 153 1.39 -5.72 -3.70
N GLY A 154 1.37 -5.68 -2.37
CA GLY A 154 0.38 -4.95 -1.58
C GLY A 154 0.67 -3.45 -1.44
N GLY A 155 1.80 -2.96 -1.97
CA GLY A 155 2.17 -1.55 -1.86
C GLY A 155 2.58 -1.13 -0.44
N PHE A 156 3.06 -2.05 0.39
CA PHE A 156 3.54 -1.76 1.75
C PHE A 156 5.07 -1.61 1.82
N ALA A 157 5.77 -2.04 0.78
CA ALA A 157 7.22 -1.93 0.66
C ALA A 157 7.64 -1.52 -0.75
N LYS A 158 8.81 -0.89 -0.83
CA LYS A 158 9.57 -0.70 -2.06
C LYS A 158 10.60 -1.83 -2.21
N TYR A 159 10.99 -2.10 -3.44
CA TYR A 159 12.19 -2.84 -3.79
C TYR A 159 13.43 -2.10 -3.29
N ALA A 160 14.28 -2.79 -2.51
CA ALA A 160 15.52 -2.21 -2.02
C ALA A 160 16.54 -2.01 -3.15
N ALA A 161 17.34 -0.94 -3.08
CA ALA A 161 18.27 -0.58 -4.16
C ALA A 161 19.44 -1.58 -4.33
N ASP A 162 19.82 -2.25 -3.25
CA ASP A 162 20.86 -3.28 -3.20
C ASP A 162 20.33 -4.69 -3.48
N ALA A 163 19.02 -4.84 -3.66
CA ALA A 163 18.42 -6.11 -4.03
C ALA A 163 18.79 -6.50 -5.47
N VAL A 164 18.84 -7.81 -5.72
CA VAL A 164 19.17 -8.40 -7.03
C VAL A 164 17.99 -9.16 -7.67
N SER A 165 16.80 -9.08 -7.07
CA SER A 165 15.62 -9.84 -7.51
C SER A 165 14.80 -9.09 -8.55
N THR A 166 14.90 -9.51 -9.82
CA THR A 166 14.12 -8.95 -10.93
C THR A 166 12.61 -9.17 -10.78
N SER A 167 12.19 -10.25 -10.11
CA SER A 167 10.77 -10.52 -9.84
C SER A 167 10.18 -9.51 -8.86
N LEU A 168 10.90 -9.16 -7.79
CA LEU A 168 10.45 -8.12 -6.85
C LEU A 168 10.40 -6.74 -7.52
N GLN A 169 11.36 -6.43 -8.39
CA GLN A 169 11.32 -5.20 -9.19
C GLN A 169 10.10 -5.14 -10.11
N SER A 170 9.75 -6.26 -10.75
CA SER A 170 8.51 -6.36 -11.56
C SER A 170 7.26 -6.10 -10.73
N LEU A 171 7.17 -6.65 -9.52
CA LEU A 171 6.02 -6.44 -8.63
C LEU A 171 5.86 -4.97 -8.24
N GLN A 172 6.98 -4.28 -7.96
CA GLN A 172 6.96 -2.85 -7.70
C GLN A 172 6.44 -2.07 -8.93
N ASN A 173 6.89 -2.42 -10.13
CA ASN A 173 6.42 -1.76 -11.35
C ASN A 173 4.89 -1.93 -11.52
N THR A 174 4.35 -3.11 -11.23
CA THR A 174 2.91 -3.33 -11.23
C THR A 174 2.21 -2.50 -10.15
N ALA A 175 2.66 -2.57 -8.89
CA ALA A 175 2.04 -1.86 -7.77
C ALA A 175 2.03 -0.34 -7.96
N SER A 176 3.10 0.21 -8.55
CA SER A 176 3.20 1.62 -8.92
C SER A 176 2.25 2.03 -10.04
N GLN A 177 2.12 1.21 -11.09
CA GLN A 177 1.18 1.47 -12.19
C GLN A 177 -0.28 1.39 -11.76
N THR A 178 -0.60 0.50 -10.81
CA THR A 178 -1.96 0.35 -10.28
C THR A 178 -2.23 1.27 -9.08
N ALA A 179 -1.27 2.09 -8.67
CA ALA A 179 -1.37 3.01 -7.54
C ALA A 179 -1.89 2.33 -6.26
N VAL A 180 -1.34 1.15 -5.93
CA VAL A 180 -1.73 0.39 -4.73
C VAL A 180 -0.93 0.86 -3.52
N GLY A 181 -1.60 1.07 -2.39
CA GLY A 181 -0.98 1.39 -1.10
C GLY A 181 -0.09 2.63 -1.17
N LEU A 182 1.18 2.49 -0.79
CA LEU A 182 2.21 3.53 -0.84
C LEU A 182 2.30 4.24 -2.19
N TRP A 183 1.94 3.57 -3.29
CA TRP A 183 1.99 4.15 -4.64
C TRP A 183 0.79 5.06 -4.96
N ALA A 184 -0.27 5.00 -4.19
CA ALA A 184 -1.39 5.93 -4.30
C ALA A 184 -1.01 7.34 -3.84
N ALA A 185 -1.76 8.33 -4.30
CA ALA A 185 -1.78 9.62 -3.63
C ALA A 185 -2.22 9.43 -2.16
N PRO A 186 -1.64 10.17 -1.20
CA PRO A 186 -0.70 11.28 -1.39
C PRO A 186 0.79 10.88 -1.40
N CYS A 187 1.13 9.65 -1.04
CA CYS A 187 2.52 9.24 -0.90
C CYS A 187 3.24 9.11 -2.26
N ASN A 188 2.54 8.71 -3.31
CA ASN A 188 3.05 8.58 -4.68
C ASN A 188 4.39 7.81 -4.75
N GLY A 189 4.57 6.79 -3.91
CA GLY A 189 5.79 5.99 -3.84
C GLY A 189 6.96 6.61 -3.07
N ASN A 190 6.80 7.79 -2.47
CA ASN A 190 7.83 8.45 -1.68
C ASN A 190 7.73 8.05 -0.19
N ILE A 191 8.64 7.17 0.26
CA ILE A 191 8.69 6.64 1.64
C ILE A 191 9.31 7.61 2.64
N ASP A 192 9.93 8.68 2.17
CA ASP A 192 10.55 9.72 2.99
C ASP A 192 9.68 10.98 3.06
N ALA A 193 8.56 11.00 2.32
CA ALA A 193 7.59 12.07 2.44
C ALA A 193 7.02 12.08 3.86
N PRO A 194 6.84 13.24 4.50
CA PRO A 194 6.15 13.30 5.78
C PRO A 194 4.70 12.83 5.62
N THR A 195 4.14 12.22 6.66
CA THR A 195 2.71 11.87 6.68
C THR A 195 1.88 13.12 6.38
N PRO A 196 0.97 13.07 5.40
CA PRO A 196 0.13 14.21 5.05
C PRO A 196 -0.71 14.62 6.25
N ALA A 197 -0.76 15.94 6.51
CA ALA A 197 -1.71 16.47 7.47
C ALA A 197 -3.14 16.11 7.00
N PRO A 198 -4.04 15.69 7.91
CA PRO A 198 -5.44 15.53 7.59
C PRO A 198 -5.95 16.80 6.89
N PRO A 199 -6.76 16.68 5.83
CA PRO A 199 -7.34 17.86 5.21
C PRO A 199 -8.05 18.68 6.29
N ALA A 200 -7.76 19.99 6.32
CA ALA A 200 -8.44 20.88 7.24
C ALA A 200 -9.96 20.69 7.07
N PRO A 201 -10.73 20.63 8.17
CA PRO A 201 -12.18 20.58 8.09
C PRO A 201 -12.65 21.68 7.13
N PRO A 202 -13.63 21.42 6.25
CA PRO A 202 -14.14 22.44 5.35
C PRO A 202 -14.47 23.68 6.18
N ALA A 203 -13.92 24.82 5.78
CA ALA A 203 -14.16 26.08 6.47
C ALA A 203 -15.67 26.28 6.57
N VAL A 204 -16.20 26.25 7.79
CA VAL A 204 -17.60 26.57 8.03
C VAL A 204 -17.77 28.00 7.51
N PRO A 205 -18.65 28.27 6.54
CA PRO A 205 -18.81 29.60 6.00
C PRO A 205 -19.11 30.55 7.15
N ALA A 206 -18.29 31.60 7.29
CA ALA A 206 -18.51 32.64 8.26
C ALA A 206 -19.94 33.17 8.09
N PRO A 207 -20.72 33.35 9.17
CA PRO A 207 -22.04 33.95 9.06
C PRO A 207 -21.90 35.29 8.35
N ALA A 208 -22.70 35.49 7.29
CA ALA A 208 -22.72 36.74 6.53
C ALA A 208 -22.88 37.93 7.50
N PRO A 209 -22.24 39.09 7.22
CA PRO A 209 -22.42 40.27 8.04
C PRO A 209 -23.91 40.62 8.05
N VAL A 210 -24.55 40.41 9.20
CA VAL A 210 -25.92 40.85 9.44
C VAL A 210 -25.87 42.36 9.36
N ALA A 211 -26.53 42.94 8.36
CA ALA A 211 -26.77 44.37 8.29
C ALA A 211 -27.38 44.80 9.64
N GLU A 212 -26.71 45.74 10.31
CA GLU A 212 -27.08 46.24 11.62
C GLU A 212 -28.47 46.89 11.54
N LYS A 213 -29.50 46.13 11.94
CA LYS A 213 -30.85 46.63 12.14
C LYS A 213 -30.81 47.61 13.33
N PRO A 214 -31.43 48.80 13.25
CA PRO A 214 -31.39 49.77 14.33
C PRO A 214 -31.87 49.16 15.66
N ALA A 215 -31.09 49.42 16.72
CA ALA A 215 -31.28 48.90 18.06
C ALA A 215 -32.69 49.20 18.61
N PRO A 216 -33.43 48.19 19.14
CA PRO A 216 -34.54 48.43 20.03
C PRO A 216 -34.03 48.71 21.46
N ALA A 217 -34.72 49.62 22.15
CA ALA A 217 -34.52 50.00 23.54
C ALA A 217 -34.58 48.80 24.53
N PRO A 218 -33.99 48.91 25.73
CA PRO A 218 -33.68 47.75 26.57
C PRO A 218 -34.96 47.21 27.21
N THR A 219 -35.22 45.92 27.03
CA THR A 219 -36.22 45.18 27.80
C THR A 219 -35.78 43.73 27.93
N THR A 220 -35.51 43.33 29.18
CA THR A 220 -35.63 42.00 29.76
C THR A 220 -35.07 40.81 28.98
N GLU A 221 -33.97 40.30 29.51
CA GLU A 221 -33.42 38.94 29.38
C GLU A 221 -34.48 37.89 29.01
N LYS A 222 -34.50 37.49 27.74
CA LYS A 222 -35.17 36.26 27.29
C LYS A 222 -34.36 35.60 26.18
N GLN A 223 -33.69 34.53 26.60
CA GLN A 223 -32.95 33.53 25.85
C GLN A 223 -33.57 33.22 24.47
N VAL A 224 -32.77 33.35 23.41
CA VAL A 224 -33.09 32.88 22.06
C VAL A 224 -32.72 31.39 21.95
N PRO A 225 -33.54 30.53 21.33
CA PRO A 225 -33.29 29.08 21.28
C PRO A 225 -32.17 28.75 20.27
N ALA A 226 -31.20 27.95 20.69
CA ALA A 226 -30.27 27.26 19.81
C ALA A 226 -30.97 26.06 19.14
N PRO A 227 -30.56 25.64 17.94
CA PRO A 227 -31.19 24.52 17.25
C PRO A 227 -31.04 23.21 18.05
N ASP A 228 -32.18 22.62 18.36
CA ASP A 228 -32.34 21.29 18.94
C ASP A 228 -31.72 20.22 18.04
N ASN A 229 -30.59 19.66 18.46
CA ASN A 229 -30.22 18.26 18.25
C ASN A 229 -29.53 17.69 19.50
N SER A 230 -29.91 18.16 20.70
CA SER A 230 -29.63 17.44 21.93
C SER A 230 -30.77 16.48 22.18
N SER A 231 -30.65 15.24 21.70
CA SER A 231 -31.46 14.15 22.20
C SER A 231 -31.19 13.99 23.70
N SER A 232 -31.98 14.68 24.52
CA SER A 232 -32.42 14.54 25.93
C SER A 232 -31.56 13.81 27.00
N VAL A 233 -30.35 13.40 26.72
CA VAL A 233 -29.50 12.66 27.66
C VAL A 233 -28.83 13.65 28.59
N TYR A 234 -29.11 13.53 29.89
CA TYR A 234 -28.52 14.38 30.93
C TYR A 234 -27.87 13.52 32.02
N TYR A 235 -26.58 13.76 32.26
CA TYR A 235 -25.84 13.12 33.34
C TYR A 235 -25.57 14.11 34.49
N LYS A 236 -26.03 13.75 35.70
CA LYS A 236 -25.80 14.54 36.91
C LYS A 236 -24.31 14.65 37.24
N ASN A 237 -23.52 13.62 36.97
CA ASN A 237 -22.07 13.58 37.18
C ASN A 237 -21.44 12.47 36.32
N CYS A 238 -20.11 12.41 36.30
CA CYS A 238 -19.38 11.40 35.55
C CYS A 238 -19.62 9.96 36.02
N THR A 239 -19.99 9.76 37.29
CA THR A 239 -20.38 8.44 37.81
C THR A 239 -21.65 7.94 37.12
N ALA A 240 -22.64 8.81 36.91
CA ALA A 240 -23.87 8.46 36.19
C ALA A 240 -23.61 8.18 34.70
N ALA A 241 -22.70 8.94 34.07
CA ALA A 241 -22.30 8.69 32.67
C ALA A 241 -21.55 7.36 32.51
N LYS A 242 -20.60 7.07 33.41
CA LYS A 242 -19.86 5.78 33.46
C LYS A 242 -20.79 4.60 33.74
N ALA A 243 -21.73 4.75 34.68
CA ALA A 243 -22.72 3.70 34.98
C ALA A 243 -23.69 3.43 33.82
N ALA A 244 -23.98 4.45 33.00
CA ALA A 244 -24.75 4.31 31.77
C ALA A 244 -23.91 3.79 30.58
N GLY A 245 -22.60 3.56 30.76
CA GLY A 245 -21.69 3.11 29.71
C GLY A 245 -21.42 4.17 28.63
N ALA A 246 -21.68 5.44 28.93
CA ALA A 246 -21.61 6.54 27.98
C ALA A 246 -20.31 7.37 28.08
N ALA A 247 -19.41 7.03 28.99
CA ALA A 247 -18.12 7.70 29.14
C ALA A 247 -17.01 6.93 28.38
N PRO A 248 -16.01 7.62 27.80
CA PRO A 248 -15.83 9.08 27.77
C PRO A 248 -16.85 9.80 26.86
N LEU A 249 -17.23 11.03 27.23
CA LEU A 249 -18.19 11.86 26.49
C LEU A 249 -17.45 12.97 25.72
N TYR A 250 -17.63 13.04 24.41
CA TYR A 250 -16.96 14.02 23.56
C TYR A 250 -17.84 15.26 23.29
N VAL A 251 -17.21 16.41 23.05
CA VAL A 251 -17.92 17.64 22.63
C VAL A 251 -18.83 17.34 21.44
N GLY A 252 -20.11 17.67 21.58
CA GLY A 252 -21.13 17.45 20.56
C GLY A 252 -21.89 16.14 20.70
N GLU A 253 -21.46 15.23 21.58
CA GLU A 253 -22.23 14.02 21.89
C GLU A 253 -23.42 14.29 22.82
N PRO A 254 -24.50 13.50 22.69
CA PRO A 254 -25.63 13.55 23.63
C PRO A 254 -25.17 13.29 25.06
N GLY A 255 -25.46 14.22 25.98
CA GLY A 255 -25.04 14.14 27.37
C GLY A 255 -23.71 14.81 27.70
N TYR A 256 -22.96 15.28 26.69
CA TYR A 256 -21.81 16.14 26.93
C TYR A 256 -22.23 17.49 27.53
N ARG A 257 -21.54 17.91 28.59
CA ARG A 257 -21.65 19.27 29.13
C ARG A 257 -20.31 19.73 29.70
N LYS A 258 -19.99 21.01 29.51
CA LYS A 258 -18.74 21.65 30.00
C LYS A 258 -18.51 21.50 31.50
N ALA A 259 -19.55 21.29 32.31
CA ALA A 259 -19.41 21.06 33.75
C ALA A 259 -19.18 19.57 34.13
N LEU A 260 -19.03 18.67 33.15
CA LEU A 260 -18.49 17.31 33.34
C LEU A 260 -17.02 17.20 32.86
N ASP A 261 -16.62 18.10 31.95
CA ASP A 261 -15.27 18.29 31.47
C ASP A 261 -14.52 19.21 32.46
N ARG A 262 -13.64 18.62 33.28
CA ARG A 262 -13.01 19.36 34.40
C ARG A 262 -11.85 20.23 33.93
N ASP A 263 -11.11 19.79 32.93
CA ASP A 263 -9.90 20.43 32.41
C ASP A 263 -10.16 21.21 31.11
N GLY A 264 -11.30 20.99 30.46
CA GLY A 264 -11.77 21.79 29.34
C GLY A 264 -11.20 21.36 27.99
N ASP A 265 -10.70 20.13 27.88
CA ASP A 265 -10.03 19.61 26.68
C ASP A 265 -11.01 19.08 25.62
N GLY A 266 -12.31 19.00 25.96
CA GLY A 266 -13.37 18.50 25.10
C GLY A 266 -13.70 17.02 25.29
N VAL A 267 -13.13 16.36 26.30
CA VAL A 267 -13.41 14.98 26.70
C VAL A 267 -13.89 14.96 28.15
N ALA A 268 -15.20 14.87 28.34
CA ALA A 268 -15.78 14.75 29.67
C ALA A 268 -15.68 13.31 30.20
N CYS A 269 -15.43 13.20 31.51
CA CYS A 269 -15.51 11.94 32.26
C CYS A 269 -14.47 10.87 31.88
N GLU A 270 -13.25 11.29 31.58
CA GLU A 270 -12.03 10.46 31.68
C GLU A 270 -11.93 9.71 33.02
#